data_AF-A0A7Y5SCH5-F1
#
_entry.id   AF-A0A7Y5SCH5-F1
#
_cell.length_a   1.000
_cell.length_b   1.000
_cell.length_c   1.000
_cell.angle_alpha   90.00
_cell.angle_beta   90.00
_cell.angle_gamma   90.00
#
_symmetry.space_group_name_H-M   'P 1'
#
loop_
_entity.id
_entity.type
_entity.pdbx_description
1 polymer ?
#
loop_
_entity_poly.entity_id
_entity_poly.type
_entity_poly.pdbx_seq_one_letter_code
_entity_poly.pdbx_strand_id
1 'polypeptide(L)' 'PAQGTGIPRAELYLVVDDPAACHARALAAGAVELSPLAARDWGDEAAYSQDPDGHVLAFARRSAG' A
#
# COMPACT_ATOMS: atom_id res chain seq x y z
N PRO A 1 10.99 -9.47 19.05
CA PRO A 1 11.11 -10.77 19.76
C PRO A 1 12.45 -11.46 19.44
N ALA A 2 12.92 -12.34 20.32
CA ALA A 2 14.27 -12.94 20.30
C ALA A 2 14.55 -13.94 19.16
N GLN A 3 13.69 -13.99 18.14
CA GLN A 3 13.87 -14.73 16.87
C GLN A 3 13.45 -13.87 15.66
N GLY A 4 13.45 -12.54 15.78
CA GLY A 4 13.05 -11.65 14.70
C GLY A 4 14.16 -11.48 13.66
N THR A 5 14.24 -12.40 12.69
CA THR A 5 15.04 -12.21 11.47
C THR A 5 14.34 -11.34 10.42
N GLY A 6 13.15 -10.81 10.72
CA GLY A 6 12.33 -10.05 9.78
C GLY A 6 12.24 -8.58 10.17
N ILE A 7 12.60 -7.71 9.23
CA ILE A 7 12.43 -6.25 9.24
C ILE A 7 11.03 -5.91 9.81
N PRO A 8 10.89 -4.89 10.70
CA PRO A 8 9.58 -4.52 11.22
C PRO A 8 8.63 -4.15 10.07
N ARG A 9 7.70 -5.06 9.77
CA ARG A 9 6.68 -4.88 8.74
C ARG A 9 5.64 -3.92 9.26
N ALA A 10 5.85 -2.63 9.02
CA ALA A 10 4.81 -1.63 9.19
C ALA A 10 3.87 -1.65 7.98
N GLU A 11 2.61 -1.32 8.22
CA GLU A 11 1.67 -0.95 7.17
C GLU A 11 1.46 0.56 7.25
N LEU A 12 1.73 1.25 6.13
CA LEU A 12 1.49 2.67 5.98
C LEU A 12 0.29 2.88 5.06
N TYR A 13 -0.76 3.53 5.59
CA TYR A 13 -1.95 3.89 4.84
C TYR A 13 -1.90 5.37 4.47
N LEU A 14 -1.67 5.64 3.18
CA LEU A 14 -1.42 6.96 2.63
C LEU A 14 -2.64 7.44 1.84
N VAL A 15 -3.33 8.45 2.37
CA VAL A 15 -4.42 9.11 1.64
C VAL A 15 -3.82 10.11 0.65
N VAL A 16 -4.08 9.90 -0.64
CA VAL A 16 -3.53 10.67 -1.75
C VAL A 16 -4.61 10.97 -2.79
N ASP A 17 -4.38 11.98 -3.63
CA ASP A 17 -5.35 12.38 -4.67
C ASP A 17 -5.49 11.32 -5.79
N ASP A 18 -4.38 10.68 -6.16
CA ASP A 18 -4.32 9.66 -7.21
C ASP A 18 -3.60 8.38 -6.70
N PRO A 19 -4.33 7.46 -6.06
CA PRO A 19 -3.75 6.23 -5.53
C PRO A 19 -3.23 5.30 -6.63
N ALA A 20 -3.83 5.31 -7.83
CA ALA A 20 -3.36 4.51 -8.97
C ALA A 20 -1.96 4.97 -9.42
N ALA A 21 -1.75 6.28 -9.58
CA ALA A 21 -0.46 6.82 -9.99
C ALA A 21 0.63 6.55 -8.93
N CYS A 22 0.31 6.71 -7.64
CA CYS A 22 1.27 6.41 -6.58
C CYS A 22 1.62 4.91 -6.52
N HIS A 23 0.64 4.03 -6.67
CA HIS A 23 0.84 2.59 -6.68
C HIS A 23 1.67 2.15 -7.88
N ALA A 24 1.35 2.62 -9.10
CA ALA A 24 2.15 2.35 -10.30
C ALA A 24 3.61 2.81 -10.14
N ARG A 25 3.84 3.95 -9.51
CA ARG A 25 5.20 4.43 -9.18
C ARG A 25 5.92 3.51 -8.20
N ALA A 26 5.24 2.99 -7.17
CA ALA A 26 5.82 2.04 -6.24
C ALA A 26 6.23 0.75 -6.94
N LEU A 27 5.37 0.21 -7.81
CA LEU A 27 5.68 -0.99 -8.60
C LEU A 27 6.88 -0.75 -9.54
N ALA A 28 6.92 0.40 -10.22
CA ALA A 28 8.05 0.79 -11.06
C ALA A 28 9.37 0.95 -10.27
N ALA A 29 9.29 1.22 -8.97
CA ALA A 29 10.44 1.30 -8.06
C ALA A 29 10.86 -0.06 -7.46
N GLY A 30 10.21 -1.17 -7.85
CA GLY A 30 10.54 -2.51 -7.37
C GLY A 30 9.66 -3.02 -6.23
N ALA A 31 8.58 -2.31 -5.87
CA ALA A 31 7.58 -2.86 -4.98
C ALA A 31 6.83 -4.03 -5.65
N VAL A 32 6.38 -4.98 -4.84
CA VAL A 32 5.56 -6.12 -5.28
C VAL A 32 4.09 -5.79 -5.06
N GLU A 33 3.26 -5.95 -6.08
CA GLU A 33 1.80 -5.79 -5.92
C GLU A 33 1.25 -6.85 -4.97
N LEU A 34 0.50 -6.40 -3.95
CA LEU A 34 -0.23 -7.28 -3.04
C LEU A 34 -1.73 -7.28 -3.35
N SER A 35 -2.27 -6.11 -3.72
CA SER A 35 -3.66 -5.96 -4.15
C SER A 35 -3.77 -4.78 -5.12
N PRO A 36 -4.42 -4.94 -6.28
CA PRO A 36 -4.63 -3.84 -7.22
C PRO A 36 -5.58 -2.79 -6.60
N LEU A 37 -5.65 -1.61 -7.21
CA LEU A 37 -6.61 -0.58 -6.80
C LEU A 37 -8.04 -1.10 -6.90
N ALA A 38 -8.77 -1.05 -5.80
CA ALA A 38 -10.17 -1.42 -5.75
C ALA A 38 -10.90 -0.69 -4.62
N ALA A 39 -12.22 -0.56 -4.77
CA ALA A 39 -13.11 -0.13 -3.70
C ALA A 39 -13.08 -1.12 -2.54
N ARG A 40 -13.11 -0.59 -1.32
CA ARG A 40 -13.01 -1.34 -0.08
C ARG A 40 -14.32 -1.22 0.70
N ASP A 41 -14.62 -2.23 1.49
CA ASP A 41 -15.85 -2.33 2.28
C ASP A 41 -15.93 -1.25 3.38
N TRP A 42 -14.80 -0.65 3.74
CA TRP A 42 -14.73 0.53 4.61
C TRP A 42 -14.90 1.87 3.89
N GLY A 43 -15.17 1.88 2.58
CA GLY A 43 -15.55 3.07 1.81
C GLY A 43 -14.44 3.79 1.06
N ASP A 44 -13.18 3.39 1.22
CA ASP A 44 -12.08 3.94 0.42
C ASP A 44 -11.89 3.17 -0.89
N GLU A 45 -11.20 3.79 -1.83
CA GLU A 45 -10.53 3.09 -2.93
C GLU A 45 -9.05 2.97 -2.58
N ALA A 46 -8.49 1.75 -2.53
CA ALA A 46 -7.11 1.53 -2.08
C ALA A 46 -6.37 0.45 -2.90
N ALA A 47 -5.07 0.63 -3.09
CA ALA A 47 -4.14 -0.33 -3.70
C ALA A 47 -3.01 -0.64 -2.71
N TYR A 48 -2.52 -1.89 -2.70
CA TYR A 48 -1.53 -2.37 -1.76
C TYR A 48 -0.29 -2.89 -2.48
N SER A 49 0.89 -2.54 -1.96
CA SER A 49 2.18 -3.05 -2.44
C SER A 49 3.14 -3.25 -1.27
N GLN A 50 4.10 -4.17 -1.42
CA GLN A 50 5.21 -4.34 -0.49
C GLN A 50 6.47 -3.71 -1.07
N ASP A 51 7.10 -2.79 -0.36
CA ASP A 51 8.37 -2.19 -0.78
C ASP A 51 9.56 -3.19 -0.64
N PRO A 52 10.73 -2.88 -1.20
CA PRO A 52 11.90 -3.77 -1.11
C PRO A 52 12.39 -4.07 0.32
N ASP A 53 12.06 -3.21 1.28
CA ASP A 53 12.40 -3.39 2.70
C ASP A 53 11.34 -4.23 3.44
N GLY A 54 10.23 -4.58 2.78
CA GLY A 54 9.18 -5.42 3.32
C GLY A 54 8.05 -4.67 4.03
N HIS A 55 7.99 -3.34 3.94
CA HIS A 55 6.87 -2.55 4.44
C HIS A 55 5.68 -2.66 3.49
N VAL A 56 4.47 -2.68 4.05
CA VAL A 56 3.23 -2.62 3.24
C VAL A 56 2.84 -1.15 3.07
N LEU A 57 2.68 -0.74 1.82
CA LEU A 57 2.19 0.58 1.44
C LEU A 57 0.78 0.42 0.86
N ALA A 58 -0.18 1.09 1.48
CA ALA A 58 -1.53 1.26 0.97
C ALA A 58 -1.70 2.69 0.45
N PHE A 59 -1.94 2.83 -0.85
CA PHE A 59 -2.29 4.12 -1.46
C PHE A 59 -3.80 4.18 -1.59
N ALA A 60 -4.41 5.17 -0.95
CA ALA A 60 -5.85 5.23 -0.83
C ALA A 60 -6.42 6.61 -1.17
N ARG A 61 -7.67 6.62 -1.62
CA ARG A 61 -8.50 7.81 -1.75
C ARG A 61 -9.80 7.56 -0.99
N ARG A 62 -10.20 8.53 -0.16
CA ARG A 62 -11.50 8.49 0.50
C ARG A 62 -12.59 8.73 -0.53
N SER A 63 -13.58 7.85 -0.60
CA SER A 63 -14.80 8.16 -1.35
C SER A 63 -15.53 9.28 -0.60
N ALA A 64 -15.98 10.30 -1.32
CA ALA A 64 -16.93 11.24 -0.74
C ALA A 64 -18.22 10.45 -0.44
N GLY A 65 -18.63 10.46 0.82
CA GLY A 65 -19.90 9.87 1.25
C GLY A 65 -21.11 10.62 0.74
#